data_AF-A0ABD1BFK9-F1
#
_entry.id   AF-A0ABD1BFK9-F1
#
_cell.length_a   1.000
_cell.length_b   1.000
_cell.length_c   1.000
_cell.angle_alpha   90.00
_cell.angle_beta   90.00
_cell.angle_gamma   90.00
#
_symmetry.space_group_name_H-M   'P 1'
#
loop_
_entity.id
_entity.type
_entity.pdbx_description
1 polymer ?
#
loop_
_entity_poly.entity_id
_entity_poly.type
_entity_poly.pdbx_seq_one_letter_code
_entity_poly.pdbx_strand_id
1 'polypeptide(L)'
;MAILSKEEDNYFIWKNDFLAFLRSKNKIGFIDGTIKKRVKEAREKEQRYAFLMGLNKGLSYVRTQTMLMNPPPSLNRAYALVNQAESMMISIMR
;
A
#
# COMPACT_ATOMS: atom_id res chain seq x y z
N MET A 1 34.90 -46.04 0.37
CA MET A 1 34.23 -44.88 0.97
C MET A 1 35.09 -43.65 0.71
N ALA A 2 34.89 -42.99 -0.43
CA ALA A 2 35.68 -41.81 -0.77
C ALA A 2 35.15 -40.60 0.01
N ILE A 3 35.97 -40.06 0.90
CA ILE A 3 35.79 -38.75 1.51
C ILE A 3 36.69 -37.79 0.73
N LEU A 4 36.15 -37.11 -0.29
CA LEU A 4 36.65 -35.88 -0.91
C LEU A 4 35.45 -35.27 -1.66
N SER A 5 34.95 -34.05 -1.43
CA SER A 5 35.38 -32.99 -0.52
C SER A 5 34.14 -32.20 -0.08
N LYS A 6 34.19 -31.60 1.10
CA LYS A 6 33.37 -30.44 1.42
C LYS A 6 33.81 -29.32 0.47
N GLU A 7 33.34 -29.34 -0.78
CA GLU A 7 33.02 -28.09 -1.45
C GLU A 7 32.00 -27.46 -0.52
N GLU A 8 32.40 -26.49 0.28
CA GLU A 8 31.49 -25.65 1.06
C GLU A 8 30.27 -25.37 0.17
N ASP A 9 29.09 -25.87 0.57
CA ASP A 9 27.90 -25.98 -0.30
C ASP A 9 27.84 -24.80 -1.27
N ASN A 10 27.95 -25.04 -2.58
CA ASN A 10 27.96 -23.96 -3.60
C ASN A 10 26.80 -22.98 -3.39
N TYR A 11 25.64 -23.51 -2.98
CA TYR A 11 24.50 -22.71 -2.57
C TYR A 11 24.75 -21.84 -1.33
N PHE A 12 25.44 -22.36 -0.31
CA PHE A 12 25.82 -21.63 0.90
C PHE A 12 26.78 -20.48 0.60
N ILE A 13 27.86 -20.72 -0.17
CA ILE A 13 28.79 -19.66 -0.60
C ILE A 13 28.02 -18.59 -1.37
N TRP A 14 27.32 -18.99 -2.43
CA TRP A 14 26.53 -18.09 -3.27
C TRP A 14 25.52 -17.28 -2.46
N LYS A 15 24.81 -17.93 -1.53
CA LYS A 15 23.83 -17.26 -0.66
C LYS A 15 24.50 -16.22 0.22
N ASN A 16 25.64 -16.52 0.84
CA ASN A 16 26.33 -15.56 1.70
C ASN A 16 26.85 -14.36 0.91
N ASP A 17 27.47 -14.58 -0.25
CA ASP A 17 27.94 -13.51 -1.13
C ASP A 17 26.78 -12.65 -1.62
N PHE A 18 25.68 -13.28 -2.03
CA PHE A 18 24.48 -12.57 -2.47
C PHE A 18 23.85 -11.75 -1.34
N LEU A 19 23.77 -12.29 -0.11
CA LEU A 19 23.26 -11.56 1.05
C LEU A 19 24.20 -10.40 1.45
N ALA A 20 25.52 -10.59 1.38
CA ALA A 20 26.50 -9.53 1.63
C ALA A 20 26.38 -8.40 0.59
N PHE A 21 26.24 -8.76 -0.68
CA PHE A 21 25.94 -7.80 -1.74
C PHE A 21 24.65 -7.02 -1.45
N LEU A 22 23.54 -7.69 -1.13
CA LEU A 22 22.28 -7.02 -0.83
C LEU A 22 22.37 -6.11 0.41
N ARG A 23 23.12 -6.52 1.45
CA ARG A 23 23.40 -5.68 2.62
C ARG A 23 24.17 -4.42 2.21
N SER A 24 25.21 -4.53 1.39
CA SER A 24 25.96 -3.37 0.88
C SER A 24 25.10 -2.40 0.06
N LYS A 25 23.99 -2.89 -0.50
CA LYS A 25 23.02 -2.09 -1.27
C LYS A 25 21.81 -1.63 -0.45
N ASN A 26 21.76 -1.90 0.86
CA ASN A 26 20.59 -1.66 1.71
C ASN A 26 19.30 -2.33 1.18
N LYS A 27 19.42 -3.49 0.53
CA LYS A 27 18.30 -4.23 -0.11
C LYS A 27 17.91 -5.51 0.63
N ILE A 28 18.54 -5.82 1.77
CA ILE A 28 18.22 -7.04 2.54
C ILE A 28 16.76 -7.07 3.01
N GLY A 29 16.17 -5.88 3.21
CA GLY A 29 14.81 -5.74 3.67
C GLY A 29 13.72 -6.27 2.73
N PHE A 30 14.04 -6.47 1.46
CA PHE A 30 13.15 -7.13 0.51
C PHE A 30 13.06 -8.65 0.72
N ILE A 31 14.07 -9.25 1.37
CA ILE A 31 14.14 -10.69 1.63
C ILE A 31 13.63 -11.02 3.04
N ASP A 32 14.08 -10.27 4.05
CA ASP A 32 13.71 -10.52 5.46
C ASP A 32 12.35 -9.91 5.87
N GLY A 33 11.74 -9.09 5.00
CA GLY A 33 10.44 -8.48 5.23
C GLY A 33 10.45 -7.18 6.06
N THR A 34 11.62 -6.67 6.45
CA THR A 34 11.73 -5.35 7.09
C THR A 34 11.27 -4.21 6.17
N ILE A 35 11.44 -4.35 4.85
CA ILE A 35 10.82 -3.46 3.87
C ILE A 35 9.45 -4.03 3.48
N LYS A 36 8.40 -3.45 4.06
CA LYS A 36 7.02 -3.81 3.71
C LYS A 36 6.71 -3.39 2.28
N LYS A 37 6.17 -4.33 1.50
CA LYS A 37 5.63 -4.06 0.16
C LYS A 37 4.43 -3.10 0.30
N ARG A 38 4.60 -1.81 -0.05
CA ARG A 38 3.54 -0.78 0.00
C ARG A 38 2.41 -0.94 -1.02
N VAL A 39 2.21 -2.14 -1.56
CA VAL A 39 1.18 -2.43 -2.55
C VAL A 39 -0.22 -2.23 -1.98
N LYS A 40 -0.45 -2.57 -0.70
CA LYS A 40 -1.77 -2.38 -0.09
C LYS A 40 -2.14 -0.91 0.04
N GLU A 41 -1.22 -0.08 0.52
CA GLU A 41 -1.43 1.37 0.67
C GLU A 41 -1.59 2.07 -0.69
N ALA A 42 -0.76 1.71 -1.67
CA ALA A 42 -0.86 2.24 -3.03
C ALA A 42 -2.19 1.86 -3.68
N ARG A 43 -2.60 0.59 -3.57
CA ARG A 43 -3.88 0.10 -4.10
C ARG A 43 -5.07 0.78 -3.41
N GLU A 44 -5.04 0.94 -2.10
CA GLU A 44 -6.11 1.61 -1.37
C GLU A 44 -6.17 3.11 -1.75
N LYS A 45 -5.02 3.75 -1.94
CA LYS A 45 -4.95 5.12 -2.44
C LYS A 45 -5.60 5.22 -3.83
N GLU A 46 -5.24 4.37 -4.77
CA GLU A 46 -5.82 4.33 -6.12
C GLU A 46 -7.34 4.10 -6.09
N GLN A 47 -7.80 3.13 -5.29
CA GLN A 47 -9.23 2.84 -5.13
C GLN A 47 -9.99 4.05 -4.56
N ARG A 48 -9.43 4.74 -3.56
CA ARG A 48 -10.01 5.99 -3.04
C ARG A 48 -10.11 7.07 -4.09
N TYR A 49 -9.03 7.31 -4.84
CA TYR A 49 -9.05 8.33 -5.88
C TYR A 49 -10.08 8.02 -6.96
N ALA A 50 -10.13 6.78 -7.44
CA ALA A 50 -11.11 6.36 -8.44
C ALA A 50 -12.54 6.54 -7.93
N PHE A 51 -12.82 6.12 -6.69
CA PHE A 51 -14.12 6.33 -6.05
C PHE A 51 -14.51 7.81 -5.99
N LEU A 52 -13.64 8.67 -5.45
CA LEU A 52 -13.94 10.09 -5.28
C LEU A 52 -14.12 10.81 -6.63
N MET A 53 -13.37 10.43 -7.66
CA MET A 53 -13.49 11.01 -9.00
C MET A 53 -14.76 10.58 -9.72
N GLY A 54 -15.31 9.41 -9.39
CA GLY A 54 -16.60 8.94 -9.89
C GLY A 54 -17.82 9.63 -9.24
N LEU A 55 -17.64 10.45 -8.20
CA LEU A 55 -18.76 11.11 -7.52
C LEU A 55 -19.44 12.17 -8.40
N ASN A 56 -20.78 12.19 -8.35
CA ASN A 56 -21.61 13.19 -9.03
C ASN A 56 -21.24 14.63 -8.60
N LYS A 57 -21.49 15.62 -9.47
CA LYS A 57 -21.27 17.06 -9.21
C LYS A 57 -21.93 17.54 -7.91
N GLY A 58 -23.10 17.03 -7.54
CA GLY A 58 -23.78 17.35 -6.28
C GLY A 58 -23.00 16.93 -5.02
N LEU A 59 -22.08 15.97 -5.12
CA LEU A 59 -21.23 15.47 -4.04
C LEU A 59 -19.77 15.91 -4.19
N SER A 60 -19.48 16.83 -5.12
CA SER A 60 -18.13 17.32 -5.39
C SER A 60 -17.49 18.01 -4.17
N TYR A 61 -18.29 18.59 -3.28
CA TYR A 61 -17.80 19.18 -2.04
C TYR A 61 -17.16 18.12 -1.12
N VAL A 62 -17.79 16.94 -1.01
CA VAL A 62 -17.29 15.82 -0.19
C VAL A 62 -15.97 15.32 -0.74
N ARG A 63 -15.85 15.20 -2.08
CA ARG A 63 -14.58 14.87 -2.74
C ARG A 63 -13.48 15.86 -2.36
N THR A 64 -13.75 17.16 -2.48
CA THR A 64 -12.78 18.22 -2.18
C THR A 64 -12.35 18.16 -0.71
N GLN A 65 -13.31 18.09 0.21
CA GLN A 65 -13.06 17.99 1.64
C GLN A 65 -12.23 16.74 1.98
N THR A 66 -12.60 15.57 1.42
CA THR A 66 -11.91 14.30 1.64
C THR A 66 -10.46 14.31 1.14
N MET A 67 -10.19 14.98 0.01
CA MET A 67 -8.84 15.12 -0.55
C MET A 67 -7.94 16.06 0.27
N LEU A 68 -8.53 17.06 0.95
CA LEU A 68 -7.82 18.03 1.77
C LEU A 68 -7.52 17.52 3.20
N MET A 69 -8.10 16.39 3.62
CA MET A 69 -7.84 15.80 4.92
C MET A 69 -6.37 15.34 5.06
N ASN A 70 -5.74 15.67 6.18
CA ASN A 70 -4.42 15.18 6.55
C ASN A 70 -4.43 14.54 7.95
N PRO A 71 -4.24 13.21 8.07
CA PRO A 71 -3.98 12.25 6.99
C PRO A 71 -5.23 11.95 6.14
N PRO A 72 -5.06 11.54 4.86
CA PRO A 72 -6.18 11.13 4.02
C PRO A 72 -6.95 9.96 4.64
N PRO A 73 -8.30 9.97 4.60
CA PRO A 73 -9.10 8.93 5.22
C PRO A 73 -8.92 7.58 4.51
N SER A 74 -9.24 6.48 5.20
CA SER A 74 -9.32 5.16 4.59
C SER A 74 -10.45 5.07 3.56
N LEU A 75 -10.42 4.05 2.69
CA LEU A 75 -11.46 3.88 1.67
C LEU A 75 -12.85 3.73 2.30
N ASN A 76 -12.96 2.92 3.35
CA ASN A 76 -14.21 2.72 4.09
C ASN A 76 -14.72 4.02 4.72
N ARG A 77 -13.81 4.86 5.22
CA ARG A 77 -14.19 6.15 5.79
C ARG A 77 -14.65 7.13 4.71
N ALA A 78 -14.04 7.12 3.52
CA ALA A 78 -14.51 7.92 2.39
C ALA A 78 -15.93 7.51 1.96
N TYR A 79 -16.24 6.20 1.92
CA TYR A 79 -17.62 5.72 1.68
C TYR A 79 -18.60 6.25 2.72
N ALA A 80 -18.25 6.16 4.00
CA ALA A 80 -19.12 6.63 5.09
C ALA A 80 -19.40 8.14 4.98
N LEU A 81 -18.39 8.95 4.65
CA LEU A 81 -18.55 10.40 4.47
C LEU A 81 -19.50 10.74 3.32
N VAL A 82 -19.40 10.01 2.20
CA VAL A 82 -20.28 10.21 1.04
C VAL A 82 -21.72 9.84 1.39
N ASN A 83 -21.94 8.67 1.99
CA ASN A 83 -23.28 8.24 2.41
C ASN A 83 -23.94 9.23 3.39
N GLN A 84 -23.13 9.78 4.31
CA GLN A 84 -23.59 10.78 5.26
C GLN A 84 -24.02 12.08 4.55
N ALA A 85 -23.22 12.55 3.59
CA ALA A 85 -23.54 13.75 2.81
C ALA A 85 -24.77 13.55 1.92
N GLU A 86 -24.93 12.39 1.29
CA GLU A 86 -26.13 12.04 0.52
C GLU A 86 -27.38 12.09 1.40
N SER A 87 -27.31 11.50 2.59
CA SER A 87 -28.42 11.48 3.55
C SER A 87 -28.79 12.89 4.02
N MET A 88 -27.79 13.75 4.27
CA MET A 88 -28.03 15.15 4.61
C MET A 88 -28.67 15.91 3.46
N MET A 89 -28.18 15.74 2.22
CA MET A 89 -28.77 16.41 1.05
C MET A 89 -30.23 16.00 0.85
N ILE A 90 -30.53 14.70 0.93
CA ILE A 90 -31.90 14.18 0.81
C ILE A 90 -32.79 14.77 1.91
N SER A 91 -32.28 14.89 3.14
CA SER A 91 -33.02 15.48 4.25
C SER A 91 -33.27 16.98 4.06
N ILE A 92 -32.38 17.71 3.40
CA ILE A 92 -32.53 19.16 3.14
C ILE A 92 -33.50 19.41 1.97
N MET A 93 -33.63 18.45 1.05
CA MET A 93 -34.53 18.53 -0.11
C MET A 93 -35.98 18.10 0.19
N ARG A 94 -36.27 17.61 1.40
CA ARG A 94 -37.61 17.25 1.88
C ARG A 94 -38.21 18.35 2.73
#